data_AF-A0A0G1EBJ5-F1
#
_entry.id   AF-A0A0G1EBJ5-F1
#
_cell.length_a   1.000
_cell.length_b   1.000
_cell.length_c   1.000
_cell.angle_alpha   90.00
_cell.angle_beta   90.00
_cell.angle_gamma   90.00
#
_symmetry.space_group_name_H-M   'P 1'
#
loop_
_entity.id
_entity.type
_entity.pdbx_description
1 polymer ?
#
loop_
_entity_poly.entity_id
_entity_poly.type
_entity_poly.pdbx_seq_one_letter_code
_entity_poly.pdbx_strand_id
1 'polypeptide(L)'
;MSSLYRNILKKSWQITKKHLYLWPLGFFVAFLGNGGEYQILTKQIGNVRNQPEAITNLQGWFNTVMPNLGLPFGRGLLLALFLIASLLIILLVIWLVISAVAGLIKGSVDASKDQRNSFAALLATGSKNFKPVFGLFIIAKIIVYTLLALILTPLMLATFAQGNVTLNILIIIISFLIFVPLTIIVSFVTRFAAAFVVLQGQKMTEAFKNGWRLFAANWLISLEMAFILLIINLVVGFALFIVAFLLFSPFFFIGMASAINQTASTLNIIMIPVILIILLTMVIGSMLATFQLSSWTLLYLRLTEGGKAHSKIVRWVAMLPEKMKRKKIAP
;
A
#
# COMPACT_ATOMS: atom_id res chain seq x y z
N MET A 1 9.00 -26.74 -12.05
CA MET A 1 8.01 -26.26 -11.06
C MET A 1 8.21 -24.79 -10.64
N SER A 2 8.51 -23.91 -11.60
CA SER A 2 8.54 -22.44 -11.45
C SER A 2 7.19 -21.80 -11.83
N SER A 3 6.13 -22.60 -11.96
CA SER A 3 4.95 -22.24 -12.74
C SER A 3 3.98 -21.33 -11.98
N LEU A 4 3.74 -21.49 -10.68
CA LEU A 4 2.68 -20.73 -10.00
C LEU A 4 2.94 -19.22 -10.01
N TYR A 5 4.00 -18.76 -9.35
CA TYR A 5 4.33 -17.32 -9.29
C TYR A 5 4.63 -16.74 -10.67
N ARG A 6 5.39 -17.47 -11.50
CA ARG A 6 5.73 -17.01 -12.85
C ARG A 6 4.48 -16.85 -13.70
N ASN A 7 3.54 -17.79 -13.65
CA ASN A 7 2.31 -17.70 -14.42
C ASN A 7 1.41 -16.57 -13.91
N ILE A 8 1.27 -16.43 -12.59
CA ILE A 8 0.49 -15.33 -11.98
C ILE A 8 1.11 -13.98 -12.37
N LEU A 9 2.39 -13.77 -12.08
CA LEU A 9 3.08 -12.50 -12.38
C LEU A 9 3.12 -12.20 -13.87
N LYS A 10 3.39 -13.19 -14.73
CA LYS A 10 3.37 -13.00 -16.18
C LYS A 10 1.97 -12.63 -16.67
N LYS A 11 0.93 -13.31 -16.17
CA LYS A 11 -0.46 -13.02 -16.55
C LYS A 11 -0.89 -11.64 -16.03
N SER A 12 -0.56 -11.27 -14.79
CA SER A 12 -0.79 -9.93 -14.25
C SER A 12 -0.10 -8.87 -15.09
N TRP A 13 1.15 -9.09 -15.49
CA TRP A 13 1.89 -8.14 -16.34
C TRP A 13 1.25 -7.97 -17.72
N GLN A 14 0.79 -9.08 -18.32
CA GLN A 14 0.03 -9.04 -19.57
C GLN A 14 -1.27 -8.26 -19.42
N ILE A 15 -2.00 -8.46 -18.32
CA ILE A 15 -3.22 -7.70 -18.00
C ILE A 15 -2.88 -6.20 -17.90
N THR A 16 -1.88 -5.85 -17.09
CA THR A 16 -1.46 -4.45 -16.89
C THR A 16 -1.08 -3.78 -18.21
N LYS A 17 -0.35 -4.45 -19.10
CA LYS A 17 0.09 -3.87 -20.38
C LYS A 17 -1.01 -3.82 -21.44
N LYS A 18 -1.79 -4.90 -21.61
CA LYS A 18 -2.80 -5.03 -22.68
C LYS A 18 -4.08 -4.25 -22.36
N HIS A 19 -4.39 -4.05 -21.08
CA HIS A 19 -5.64 -3.44 -20.62
C HIS A 19 -5.39 -2.08 -19.94
N LEU A 20 -4.94 -1.09 -20.71
CA LEU A 20 -4.64 0.27 -20.22
C LEU A 20 -5.84 0.98 -19.57
N TYR A 21 -7.08 0.58 -19.90
CA TYR A 21 -8.29 1.09 -19.25
C TYR A 21 -8.37 0.78 -17.74
N LEU A 22 -7.53 -0.13 -17.22
CA LEU A 22 -7.41 -0.43 -15.79
C LEU A 22 -6.50 0.57 -15.05
N TRP A 23 -5.66 1.32 -15.75
CA TRP A 23 -4.68 2.23 -15.15
C TRP A 23 -5.33 3.38 -14.38
N PRO A 24 -6.41 4.03 -14.84
CA PRO A 24 -7.09 5.04 -14.03
C PRO A 24 -7.60 4.47 -12.70
N LEU A 25 -8.05 3.20 -12.65
CA LEU A 25 -8.37 2.54 -11.38
C LEU A 25 -7.10 2.31 -10.54
N GLY A 26 -6.02 1.85 -11.17
CA GLY A 26 -4.71 1.70 -10.53
C GLY A 26 -4.20 3.01 -9.94
N PHE A 27 -4.42 4.14 -10.61
CA PHE A 27 -4.06 5.48 -10.13
C PHE A 27 -4.77 5.78 -8.80
N PHE A 28 -6.08 5.55 -8.70
CA PHE A 28 -6.79 5.72 -7.44
C PHE A 28 -6.34 4.71 -6.38
N VAL A 29 -6.10 3.46 -6.75
CA VAL A 29 -5.60 2.44 -5.82
C VAL A 29 -4.20 2.79 -5.27
N ALA A 30 -3.37 3.47 -6.06
CA ALA A 30 -2.05 3.94 -5.63
C ALA A 30 -2.09 4.83 -4.37
N PHE A 31 -3.19 5.57 -4.17
CA PHE A 31 -3.39 6.42 -2.98
C PHE A 31 -3.57 5.61 -1.68
N LEU A 32 -3.97 4.33 -1.75
CA LEU A 32 -3.95 3.45 -0.56
C LEU A 32 -2.53 3.07 -0.13
N GLY A 33 -1.56 3.26 -1.03
CA GLY A 33 -0.16 2.93 -0.83
C GLY A 33 0.33 1.86 -1.80
N ASN A 34 1.27 2.25 -2.67
CA ASN A 34 1.96 1.35 -3.61
C ASN A 34 3.19 0.66 -3.03
N GLY A 35 3.68 1.09 -1.86
CA GLY A 35 4.97 0.63 -1.32
C GLY A 35 4.94 -0.78 -0.72
N GLY A 36 3.88 -1.56 -0.98
CA GLY A 36 3.65 -2.86 -0.36
C GLY A 36 3.58 -2.76 1.16
N GLU A 37 3.75 -3.89 1.81
CA GLU A 37 3.73 -4.05 3.26
C GLU A 37 4.91 -3.31 3.95
N TYR A 38 5.94 -2.93 3.20
CA TYR A 38 7.10 -2.17 3.69
C TYR A 38 6.82 -0.68 3.88
N GLN A 39 5.84 -0.09 3.19
CA GLN A 39 5.44 1.31 3.45
C GLN A 39 4.95 1.50 4.89
N ILE A 40 4.40 0.44 5.48
CA ILE A 40 4.00 0.42 6.89
C ILE A 40 5.25 0.50 7.78
N LEU A 41 6.33 -0.18 7.41
CA LEU A 41 7.62 -0.16 8.11
C LEU A 41 8.29 1.21 8.01
N THR A 42 8.36 1.81 6.83
CA THR A 42 9.00 3.13 6.65
C THR A 42 8.22 4.25 7.31
N LYS A 43 6.89 4.21 7.25
CA LYS A 43 6.04 5.17 7.98
C LYS A 43 6.24 5.06 9.48
N GLN A 44 6.39 3.85 10.02
CA GLN A 44 6.63 3.65 11.46
C GLN A 44 8.02 4.10 11.90
N ILE A 45 9.07 3.83 11.11
CA ILE A 45 10.43 4.29 11.41
C ILE A 45 10.50 5.82 11.37
N GLY A 46 9.85 6.47 10.41
CA GLY A 46 9.74 7.94 10.35
C GLY A 46 9.04 8.53 11.57
N ASN A 47 7.93 7.91 12.00
CA ASN A 47 7.14 8.35 13.16
C ASN A 47 7.82 8.11 14.52
N VAL A 48 8.82 7.24 14.61
CA VAL A 48 9.63 7.05 15.84
C VAL A 48 10.75 8.09 15.91
N ARG A 49 11.29 8.49 14.76
CA ARG A 49 12.37 9.50 14.67
C ARG A 49 11.86 10.92 14.90
N ASN A 50 10.66 11.22 14.43
CA ASN A 50 10.03 12.51 14.62
C ASN A 50 8.98 12.34 15.73
N GLN A 51 9.09 13.06 16.85
CA GLN A 51 7.95 13.33 17.77
C GLN A 51 6.69 13.61 16.94
N PRO A 52 5.46 13.35 17.40
CA PRO A 52 4.28 13.36 16.54
C PRO A 52 4.08 14.72 15.85
N GLU A 53 4.71 14.88 14.69
CA GLU A 53 4.68 16.06 13.85
C GLU A 53 3.24 16.33 13.43
N ALA A 54 2.43 15.28 13.32
CA ALA A 54 1.00 15.43 13.11
C ALA A 54 0.31 16.19 14.25
N ILE A 55 0.64 15.93 15.52
CA ILE A 55 0.04 16.60 16.68
C ILE A 55 0.60 18.01 16.85
N THR A 56 1.90 18.21 16.64
CA THR A 56 2.52 19.55 16.71
C THR A 56 2.14 20.42 15.51
N ASN A 57 1.94 19.84 14.31
CA ASN A 57 1.42 20.55 13.13
C ASN A 57 -0.10 20.76 13.23
N LEU A 58 -0.87 19.86 13.84
CA LEU A 58 -2.28 20.09 14.18
C LEU A 58 -2.42 21.15 15.26
N GLN A 59 -1.56 21.16 16.28
CA GLN A 59 -1.48 22.24 17.27
C GLN A 59 -1.01 23.54 16.64
N GLY A 60 -0.04 23.52 15.72
CA GLY A 60 0.41 24.70 14.98
C GLY A 60 -0.70 25.25 14.08
N TRP A 61 -1.41 24.38 13.37
CA TRP A 61 -2.60 24.73 12.59
C TRP A 61 -3.70 25.27 13.51
N PHE A 62 -3.99 24.60 14.62
CA PHE A 62 -5.00 25.04 15.60
C PHE A 62 -4.62 26.38 16.22
N ASN A 63 -3.37 26.58 16.63
CA ASN A 63 -2.87 27.85 17.18
C ASN A 63 -2.76 28.95 16.11
N THR A 64 -2.76 28.63 14.82
CA THR A 64 -2.82 29.61 13.73
C THR A 64 -4.27 29.92 13.33
N VAL A 65 -5.17 28.94 13.41
CA VAL A 65 -6.57 29.06 12.95
C VAL A 65 -7.50 29.51 14.07
N MET A 66 -7.30 29.03 15.29
CA MET A 66 -8.20 29.24 16.44
C MET A 66 -8.15 30.67 17.01
N PRO A 67 -6.99 31.34 17.17
CA PRO A 67 -6.95 32.77 17.52
C PRO A 67 -7.54 33.66 16.42
N ASN A 68 -7.58 33.15 15.19
CA ASN A 68 -8.25 33.76 14.04
C ASN A 68 -9.70 33.27 13.89
N LEU A 69 -10.39 32.83 14.95
CA LEU A 69 -11.84 32.58 14.90
C LEU A 69 -12.68 33.82 15.27
N GLY A 70 -12.04 34.88 15.77
CA GLY A 70 -12.62 36.23 15.90
C GLY A 70 -12.68 36.99 14.57
N LEU A 71 -12.85 36.27 13.45
CA LEU A 71 -12.87 36.87 12.12
C LEU A 71 -14.20 37.58 11.88
N PRO A 72 -14.21 38.75 11.20
CA PRO A 72 -15.44 39.35 10.73
C PRO A 72 -16.24 38.32 9.90
N PHE A 73 -17.58 38.33 10.03
CA PHE A 73 -18.50 37.30 9.53
C PHE A 73 -18.15 36.75 8.14
N GLY A 74 -17.73 37.62 7.20
CA GLY A 74 -17.32 37.21 5.86
C GLY A 74 -16.11 36.28 5.79
N ARG A 75 -15.06 36.48 6.61
CA ARG A 75 -13.87 35.62 6.63
C ARG A 75 -14.13 34.30 7.38
N GLY A 76 -14.98 34.32 8.42
CA GLY A 76 -15.43 33.10 9.10
C GLY A 76 -16.27 32.19 8.20
N LEU A 77 -17.16 32.78 7.39
CA LEU A 77 -17.94 32.05 6.40
C LEU A 77 -17.05 31.42 5.32
N LEU A 78 -16.07 32.15 4.79
CA LEU A 78 -15.13 31.62 3.80
C LEU A 78 -14.29 30.46 4.36
N LEU A 79 -13.83 30.55 5.61
CA LEU A 79 -13.11 29.45 6.27
C LEU A 79 -14.02 28.23 6.45
N ALA A 80 -15.25 28.41 6.91
CA ALA A 80 -16.22 27.32 7.06
C ALA A 80 -16.52 26.64 5.71
N LEU A 81 -16.74 27.42 4.65
CA LEU A 81 -16.94 26.90 3.29
C LEU A 81 -15.71 26.14 2.78
N PHE A 82 -14.50 26.65 3.02
CA PHE A 82 -13.26 25.95 2.67
C PHE A 82 -13.13 24.62 3.41
N LEU A 83 -13.43 24.59 4.71
CA LEU A 83 -13.39 23.35 5.51
C LEU A 83 -14.42 22.33 5.02
N ILE A 84 -15.66 22.76 4.76
CA ILE A 84 -16.72 21.89 4.21
C ILE A 84 -16.31 21.36 2.83
N ALA A 85 -15.82 22.23 1.93
CA ALA A 85 -15.35 21.82 0.61
C ALA A 85 -14.20 20.81 0.71
N SER A 86 -13.23 21.04 1.60
CA SER A 86 -12.12 20.12 1.82
C SER A 86 -12.60 18.75 2.34
N LEU A 87 -13.56 18.72 3.27
CA LEU A 87 -14.15 17.49 3.79
C LEU A 87 -14.88 16.71 2.69
N LEU A 88 -15.66 17.40 1.85
CA LEU A 88 -16.36 16.79 0.72
C LEU A 88 -15.39 16.19 -0.30
N ILE A 89 -14.29 16.89 -0.60
CA ILE A 89 -13.23 16.38 -1.48
C ILE A 89 -12.58 15.12 -0.88
N ILE A 90 -12.27 15.12 0.42
CA ILE A 90 -11.69 13.95 1.10
C ILE A 90 -12.65 12.75 1.01
N LEU A 91 -13.94 12.95 1.31
CA LEU A 91 -14.94 11.89 1.22
C LEU A 91 -15.10 11.37 -0.21
N LEU A 92 -15.08 12.25 -1.20
CA LEU A 92 -15.12 11.88 -2.62
C LEU A 92 -13.90 11.05 -3.02
N VAL A 93 -12.70 11.46 -2.59
CA VAL A 93 -11.46 10.72 -2.87
C VAL A 93 -11.50 9.35 -2.21
N ILE A 94 -11.91 9.23 -0.94
CA ILE A 94 -12.07 7.93 -0.26
C ILE A 94 -13.03 7.04 -1.03
N TRP A 95 -14.18 7.58 -1.44
CA TRP A 95 -15.17 6.85 -2.22
C TRP A 95 -14.60 6.35 -3.57
N LEU A 96 -13.87 7.21 -4.29
CA LEU A 96 -13.22 6.86 -5.56
C LEU A 96 -12.17 5.78 -5.37
N VAL A 97 -11.30 5.92 -4.37
CA VAL A 97 -10.21 4.99 -4.08
C VAL A 97 -10.74 3.59 -3.77
N ILE A 98 -11.71 3.48 -2.87
CA ILE A 98 -12.28 2.19 -2.48
C ILE A 98 -13.08 1.56 -3.63
N SER A 99 -13.85 2.37 -4.36
CA SER A 99 -14.57 1.90 -5.56
C SER A 99 -13.59 1.41 -6.62
N ALA A 100 -12.44 2.07 -6.77
CA ALA A 100 -11.40 1.66 -7.71
C ALA A 100 -10.74 0.34 -7.32
N VAL A 101 -10.52 0.07 -6.03
CA VAL A 101 -10.05 -1.26 -5.56
C VAL A 101 -11.01 -2.35 -6.01
N ALA A 102 -12.30 -2.19 -5.72
CA ALA A 102 -13.31 -3.18 -6.06
C ALA A 102 -13.46 -3.34 -7.58
N GLY A 103 -13.48 -2.23 -8.32
CA GLY A 103 -13.54 -2.24 -9.78
C GLY A 103 -12.32 -2.91 -10.43
N LEU A 104 -11.13 -2.69 -9.87
CA LEU A 104 -9.88 -3.26 -10.38
C LEU A 104 -9.72 -4.75 -10.04
N ILE A 105 -10.23 -5.21 -8.90
CA ILE A 105 -10.34 -6.66 -8.60
C ILE A 105 -11.19 -7.33 -9.67
N LYS A 106 -12.42 -6.84 -9.90
CA LYS A 106 -13.31 -7.42 -10.93
C LYS A 106 -12.70 -7.31 -12.33
N GLY A 107 -12.19 -6.13 -12.69
CA GLY A 107 -11.56 -5.88 -13.98
C GLY A 107 -10.33 -6.76 -14.24
N SER A 108 -9.59 -7.15 -13.20
CA SER A 108 -8.47 -8.10 -13.31
C SER A 108 -8.95 -9.51 -13.67
N VAL A 109 -10.09 -9.95 -13.11
CA VAL A 109 -10.69 -11.25 -13.44
C VAL A 109 -11.25 -11.25 -14.86
N ASP A 110 -11.98 -10.20 -15.24
CA ASP A 110 -12.55 -10.04 -16.57
C ASP A 110 -11.45 -10.01 -17.64
N ALA A 111 -10.40 -9.21 -17.41
CA ALA A 111 -9.23 -9.16 -18.30
C ALA A 111 -8.49 -10.51 -18.37
N SER A 112 -8.50 -11.31 -17.30
CA SER A 112 -7.91 -12.65 -17.30
C SER A 112 -8.66 -13.65 -18.19
N LYS A 113 -9.91 -13.34 -18.55
CA LYS A 113 -10.80 -14.07 -19.46
C LYS A 113 -10.91 -13.38 -20.83
N ASP A 114 -10.01 -12.44 -21.13
CA ASP A 114 -10.03 -11.58 -22.34
C ASP A 114 -11.33 -10.77 -22.52
N GLN A 115 -12.10 -10.57 -21.45
CA GLN A 115 -13.28 -9.71 -21.45
C GLN A 115 -12.87 -8.25 -21.22
N ARG A 116 -13.44 -7.34 -22.03
CA ARG A 116 -13.22 -5.90 -21.89
C ARG A 116 -14.45 -5.26 -21.27
N ASN A 117 -14.20 -4.49 -20.21
CA ASN A 117 -15.20 -3.62 -19.59
C ASN A 117 -14.70 -2.19 -19.65
N SER A 118 -15.62 -1.24 -19.79
CA SER A 118 -15.27 0.17 -19.74
C SER A 118 -14.87 0.57 -18.31
N PHE A 119 -14.03 1.61 -18.21
CA PHE A 119 -13.66 2.19 -16.91
C PHE A 119 -14.89 2.55 -16.07
N ALA A 120 -15.88 3.21 -16.69
CA ALA A 120 -17.11 3.61 -16.02
C ALA A 120 -17.92 2.40 -15.51
N ALA A 121 -18.02 1.32 -16.29
CA ALA A 121 -18.72 0.11 -15.87
C ALA A 121 -18.02 -0.60 -14.69
N LEU A 122 -16.68 -0.62 -14.69
CA LEU A 122 -15.89 -1.17 -13.59
C LEU A 122 -16.00 -0.31 -12.32
N LEU A 123 -15.95 1.01 -12.45
CA LEU A 123 -16.12 1.92 -11.32
C LEU A 123 -17.54 1.84 -10.75
N ALA A 124 -18.57 1.75 -11.61
CA ALA A 124 -19.95 1.54 -11.19
C ALA A 124 -20.17 0.18 -10.52
N THR A 125 -19.46 -0.86 -10.95
CA THR A 125 -19.49 -2.14 -10.23
C THR A 125 -18.74 -2.04 -8.89
N GLY A 126 -17.61 -1.33 -8.88
CA GLY A 126 -16.83 -1.10 -7.67
C GLY A 126 -17.59 -0.30 -6.61
N SER A 127 -18.35 0.71 -7.02
CA SER A 127 -19.13 1.55 -6.12
C SER A 127 -20.29 0.80 -5.45
N LYS A 128 -20.88 -0.20 -6.11
CA LYS A 128 -21.86 -1.11 -5.48
C LYS A 128 -21.25 -1.88 -4.30
N ASN A 129 -19.96 -2.22 -4.41
CA ASN A 129 -19.20 -2.91 -3.36
C ASN A 129 -18.48 -1.93 -2.41
N PHE A 130 -18.69 -0.62 -2.52
CA PHE A 130 -18.00 0.38 -1.71
C PHE A 130 -18.18 0.12 -0.21
N LYS A 131 -19.43 -0.01 0.27
CA LYS A 131 -19.74 -0.15 1.71
C LYS A 131 -19.02 -1.35 2.35
N PRO A 132 -19.16 -2.59 1.85
CA PRO A 132 -18.51 -3.74 2.47
C PRO A 132 -16.98 -3.68 2.35
N VAL A 133 -16.43 -3.20 1.23
CA VAL A 133 -14.97 -3.06 1.07
C VAL A 133 -14.41 -1.98 1.99
N PHE A 134 -15.07 -0.82 2.09
CA PHE A 134 -14.69 0.25 3.01
C PHE A 134 -14.69 -0.22 4.46
N GLY A 135 -15.74 -0.95 4.87
CA GLY A 135 -15.82 -1.54 6.20
C GLY A 135 -14.68 -2.53 6.49
N LEU A 136 -14.25 -3.33 5.52
CA LEU A 136 -13.07 -4.20 5.67
C LEU A 136 -11.79 -3.40 5.95
N PHE A 137 -11.57 -2.29 5.24
CA PHE A 137 -10.43 -1.41 5.48
C PHE A 137 -10.51 -0.71 6.84
N ILE A 138 -11.70 -0.28 7.27
CA ILE A 138 -11.91 0.28 8.61
C ILE A 138 -11.58 -0.76 9.69
N ILE A 139 -12.13 -1.97 9.59
CA ILE A 139 -11.87 -3.05 10.55
C ILE A 139 -10.38 -3.36 10.62
N ALA A 140 -9.72 -3.47 9.46
CA ALA A 140 -8.28 -3.68 9.40
C ALA A 140 -7.50 -2.58 10.12
N LYS A 141 -7.87 -1.31 9.91
CA LYS A 141 -7.23 -0.17 10.58
C LYS A 141 -7.50 -0.16 12.08
N ILE A 142 -8.73 -0.44 12.50
CA ILE A 142 -9.09 -0.56 13.93
C ILE A 142 -8.24 -1.65 14.56
N ILE A 143 -8.16 -2.86 13.97
CA ILE A 143 -7.33 -3.95 14.50
C ILE A 143 -5.87 -3.51 14.64
N VAL A 144 -5.29 -2.91 13.59
CA VAL A 144 -3.89 -2.45 13.63
C VAL A 144 -3.67 -1.39 14.70
N TYR A 145 -4.55 -0.38 14.81
CA TYR A 145 -4.41 0.67 15.82
C TYR A 145 -4.68 0.17 17.24
N THR A 146 -5.62 -0.76 17.42
CA THR A 146 -5.86 -1.41 18.72
C THR A 146 -4.65 -2.23 19.13
N LEU A 147 -4.05 -3.02 18.22
CA LEU A 147 -2.81 -3.74 18.50
C LEU A 147 -1.65 -2.80 18.81
N LEU A 148 -1.54 -1.69 18.07
CA LEU A 148 -0.55 -0.64 18.32
C LEU A 148 -0.73 -0.08 19.72
N ALA A 149 -1.95 0.34 20.07
CA ALA A 149 -2.26 0.89 21.37
C ALA A 149 -1.96 -0.12 22.49
N LEU A 150 -2.44 -1.36 22.36
CA LEU A 150 -2.32 -2.37 23.40
C LEU A 150 -0.87 -2.84 23.63
N ILE A 151 -0.04 -2.88 22.58
CA ILE A 151 1.36 -3.30 22.69
C ILE A 151 2.24 -2.11 23.08
N LEU A 152 2.16 -0.98 22.36
CA LEU A 152 3.12 0.11 22.53
C LEU A 152 2.77 1.04 23.70
N THR A 153 1.50 1.27 24.06
CA THR A 153 1.17 2.23 25.13
C THR A 153 1.65 1.77 26.52
N PRO A 154 1.46 0.51 26.96
CA PRO A 154 1.93 0.09 28.28
C PRO A 154 3.46 0.05 28.32
N LEU A 155 4.07 -0.34 27.19
CA LEU A 155 5.51 -0.39 27.04
C LEU A 155 6.12 1.00 27.14
N MET A 156 5.61 1.99 26.42
CA MET A 156 6.05 3.39 26.52
C MET A 156 5.89 3.93 27.95
N LEU A 157 4.76 3.68 28.61
CA LEU A 157 4.55 4.16 29.98
C LEU A 157 5.53 3.52 30.98
N ALA A 158 5.85 2.24 30.84
CA ALA A 158 6.79 1.53 31.71
C ALA A 158 8.26 1.95 31.47
N THR A 159 8.63 2.23 30.22
CA THR A 159 10.01 2.53 29.81
C THR A 159 10.42 3.99 30.00
N PHE A 160 9.53 4.92 29.69
CA PHE A 160 9.83 6.36 29.80
C PHE A 160 9.79 6.84 31.26
N ALA A 161 9.12 6.11 32.15
CA ALA A 161 9.10 6.41 33.58
C ALA A 161 10.41 6.04 34.31
N GLN A 162 11.22 5.12 33.78
CA GLN A 162 12.38 4.55 34.50
C GLN A 162 13.75 5.02 33.98
N GLY A 163 13.81 5.79 32.89
CA GLY A 163 15.07 6.37 32.37
C GLY A 163 16.12 5.37 31.85
N ASN A 164 15.82 4.06 31.80
CA ASN A 164 16.78 3.04 31.39
C ASN A 164 16.83 2.88 29.86
N VAL A 165 17.79 3.54 29.22
CA VAL A 165 17.96 3.56 27.76
C VAL A 165 18.08 2.15 27.15
N THR A 166 18.80 1.23 27.80
CA THR A 166 19.01 -0.13 27.28
C THR A 166 17.71 -0.93 27.24
N LEU A 167 16.93 -0.86 28.33
CA LEU A 167 15.64 -1.53 28.43
C LEU A 167 14.63 -0.96 27.41
N ASN A 168 14.70 0.34 27.15
CA ASN A 168 13.85 1.02 26.16
C ASN A 168 14.15 0.54 24.73
N ILE A 169 15.44 0.41 24.36
CA ILE A 169 15.85 -0.08 23.05
C ILE A 169 15.38 -1.53 22.84
N LEU A 170 15.57 -2.40 23.84
CA LEU A 170 15.13 -3.80 23.77
C LEU A 170 13.62 -3.91 23.56
N ILE A 171 12.84 -3.10 24.28
CA ILE A 171 11.38 -3.08 24.18
C ILE A 171 10.92 -2.57 22.80
N ILE A 172 11.56 -1.54 22.25
CA ILE A 172 11.27 -1.07 20.89
C ILE A 172 11.52 -2.19 19.87
N ILE A 173 12.65 -2.90 19.98
CA ILE A 173 12.99 -4.00 19.08
C ILE A 173 11.96 -5.13 19.17
N ILE A 174 11.59 -5.56 20.38
CA ILE A 174 10.60 -6.64 20.59
C ILE A 174 9.22 -6.21 20.06
N SER A 175 8.81 -4.97 20.35
CA SER A 175 7.54 -4.42 19.86
C SER A 175 7.49 -4.41 18.34
N PHE A 176 8.58 -3.99 17.70
CA PHE A 176 8.69 -3.99 16.25
C PHE A 176 8.61 -5.41 15.67
N LEU A 177 9.32 -6.37 16.28
CA LEU A 177 9.34 -7.76 15.83
C LEU A 177 7.95 -8.43 15.87
N ILE A 178 7.07 -8.02 16.80
CA ILE A 178 5.71 -8.55 16.92
C ILE A 178 4.72 -7.75 16.05
N PHE A 179 4.78 -6.43 16.11
CA PHE A 179 3.80 -5.54 15.49
C PHE A 179 3.86 -5.57 13.96
N VAL A 180 5.06 -5.71 13.41
CA VAL A 180 5.29 -5.75 11.97
C VAL A 180 4.62 -6.97 11.32
N PRO A 181 4.91 -8.22 11.74
CA PRO A 181 4.20 -9.39 11.22
C PRO A 181 2.69 -9.31 11.37
N LEU A 182 2.19 -8.83 12.52
CA LEU A 182 0.75 -8.71 12.74
C LEU A 182 0.10 -7.76 11.74
N THR A 183 0.72 -6.62 11.48
CA THR A 183 0.19 -5.65 10.50
C THR A 183 0.23 -6.21 9.07
N ILE A 184 1.28 -6.96 8.73
CA ILE A 184 1.42 -7.68 7.46
C ILE A 184 0.28 -8.71 7.30
N ILE A 185 0.03 -9.51 8.34
CA ILE A 185 -1.04 -10.52 8.35
C ILE A 185 -2.40 -9.86 8.09
N VAL A 186 -2.72 -8.80 8.84
CA VAL A 186 -3.99 -8.06 8.67
C VAL A 186 -4.10 -7.52 7.24
N SER A 187 -3.01 -6.98 6.68
CA SER A 187 -2.99 -6.49 5.28
C SER A 187 -3.35 -7.59 4.28
N PHE A 188 -2.74 -8.78 4.39
CA PHE A 188 -3.04 -9.91 3.49
C PHE A 188 -4.48 -10.39 3.64
N VAL A 189 -4.97 -10.51 4.88
CA VAL A 189 -6.33 -10.93 5.17
C VAL A 189 -7.34 -9.95 4.56
N THR A 190 -7.11 -8.65 4.67
CA THR A 190 -7.96 -7.62 4.06
C THR A 190 -7.96 -7.70 2.53
N ARG A 191 -6.82 -7.96 1.89
CA ARG A 191 -6.74 -8.14 0.42
C ARG A 191 -7.59 -9.33 -0.03
N PHE A 192 -7.49 -10.48 0.65
CA PHE A 192 -8.31 -11.65 0.33
C PHE A 192 -9.79 -11.45 0.66
N ALA A 193 -10.10 -10.81 1.79
CA ALA A 193 -11.46 -10.47 2.15
C ALA A 193 -12.11 -9.55 1.12
N ALA A 194 -11.39 -8.54 0.61
CA ALA A 194 -11.88 -7.68 -0.46
C ALA A 194 -12.19 -8.47 -1.73
N ALA A 195 -11.37 -9.47 -2.08
CA ALA A 195 -11.65 -10.37 -3.21
C ALA A 195 -12.91 -11.23 -2.97
N PHE A 196 -13.11 -11.76 -1.76
CA PHE A 196 -14.34 -12.49 -1.38
C PHE A 196 -15.59 -11.61 -1.50
N VAL A 197 -15.55 -10.37 -1.02
CA VAL A 197 -16.67 -9.42 -1.16
C VAL A 197 -16.97 -9.16 -2.64
N VAL A 198 -15.95 -8.83 -3.43
CA VAL A 198 -16.15 -8.36 -4.81
C VAL A 198 -16.52 -9.49 -5.76
N LEU A 199 -15.91 -10.66 -5.61
CA LEU A 199 -16.07 -11.78 -6.56
C LEU A 199 -17.14 -12.77 -6.13
N GLN A 200 -17.39 -12.93 -4.83
CA GLN A 200 -18.38 -13.87 -4.29
C GLN A 200 -19.57 -13.19 -3.61
N GLY A 201 -19.60 -11.85 -3.53
CA GLY A 201 -20.73 -11.12 -2.94
C GLY A 201 -20.91 -11.35 -1.44
N GLN A 202 -19.86 -11.83 -0.75
CA GLN A 202 -19.95 -12.14 0.68
C GLN A 202 -20.13 -10.89 1.53
N LYS A 203 -20.79 -11.05 2.68
CA LYS A 203 -20.88 -9.99 3.70
C LYS A 203 -19.51 -9.73 4.32
N MET A 204 -19.27 -8.50 4.78
CA MET A 204 -18.00 -8.04 5.34
C MET A 204 -17.40 -8.99 6.40
N THR A 205 -18.21 -9.44 7.37
CA THR A 205 -17.73 -10.31 8.46
C THR A 205 -17.34 -11.70 7.99
N GLU A 206 -18.14 -12.28 7.08
CA GLU A 206 -17.89 -13.58 6.48
C GLU A 206 -16.66 -13.54 5.56
N ALA A 207 -16.55 -12.48 4.76
CA ALA A 207 -15.39 -12.24 3.91
C ALA A 207 -14.09 -12.10 4.71
N PHE A 208 -14.13 -11.43 5.88
CA PHE A 208 -12.96 -11.33 6.75
C PHE A 208 -12.57 -12.69 7.34
N LYS A 209 -13.55 -13.48 7.82
CA LYS A 209 -13.32 -14.84 8.33
C LYS A 209 -12.74 -15.76 7.24
N ASN A 210 -13.29 -15.71 6.04
CA ASN A 210 -12.81 -16.49 4.90
C ASN A 210 -11.44 -16.01 4.42
N GLY A 211 -11.19 -14.70 4.43
CA GLY A 211 -9.87 -14.12 4.17
C GLY A 211 -8.83 -14.61 5.18
N TRP A 212 -9.17 -14.66 6.47
CA TRP A 212 -8.31 -15.19 7.53
C TRP A 212 -8.03 -16.68 7.32
N ARG A 213 -9.06 -17.49 7.05
CA ARG A 213 -8.90 -18.93 6.80
C ARG A 213 -8.04 -19.21 5.56
N LEU A 214 -8.24 -18.45 4.49
CA LEU A 214 -7.47 -18.58 3.25
C LEU A 214 -6.00 -18.21 3.47
N PHE A 215 -5.75 -17.12 4.21
CA PHE A 215 -4.40 -16.71 4.60
C PHE A 215 -3.75 -17.76 5.50
N ALA A 216 -4.41 -18.20 6.57
CA ALA A 216 -3.85 -19.18 7.52
C ALA A 216 -3.46 -20.50 6.83
N ALA A 217 -4.27 -20.96 5.87
CA ALA A 217 -3.96 -22.16 5.08
C ALA A 217 -2.80 -21.96 4.09
N ASN A 218 -2.52 -20.72 3.67
CA ASN A 218 -1.55 -20.40 2.61
C ASN A 218 -0.59 -19.27 2.99
N TRP A 219 -0.26 -19.15 4.28
CA TRP A 219 0.44 -17.98 4.82
C TRP A 219 1.82 -17.82 4.17
N LEU A 220 2.50 -18.94 3.95
CA LEU A 220 3.83 -19.00 3.37
C LEU A 220 3.82 -18.63 1.88
N ILE A 221 2.78 -19.02 1.15
CA ILE A 221 2.61 -18.65 -0.27
C ILE A 221 2.34 -17.15 -0.39
N SER A 222 1.54 -16.61 0.52
CA SER A 222 1.24 -15.17 0.60
C SER A 222 2.50 -14.36 0.93
N LEU A 223 3.32 -14.84 1.86
CA LEU A 223 4.59 -14.22 2.21
C LEU A 223 5.60 -14.27 1.05
N GLU A 224 5.74 -15.42 0.38
CA GLU A 224 6.57 -15.54 -0.83
C GLU A 224 6.10 -14.58 -1.94
N MET A 225 4.79 -14.44 -2.14
CA MET A 225 4.22 -13.51 -3.12
C MET A 225 4.56 -12.05 -2.76
N ALA A 226 4.34 -11.67 -1.50
CA ALA A 226 4.65 -10.33 -1.02
C ALA A 226 6.14 -10.02 -1.14
N PHE A 227 7.02 -10.96 -0.84
CA PHE A 227 8.46 -10.80 -1.00
C PHE A 227 8.86 -10.58 -2.47
N ILE A 228 8.24 -11.30 -3.41
CA ILE A 228 8.50 -11.07 -4.84
C ILE A 228 8.01 -9.66 -5.26
N LEU A 229 6.81 -9.25 -4.84
CA LEU A 229 6.31 -7.91 -5.13
C LEU A 229 7.16 -6.82 -4.48
N LEU A 230 7.71 -7.07 -3.29
CA LEU A 230 8.65 -6.18 -2.61
C LEU A 230 9.91 -5.97 -3.46
N ILE A 231 10.51 -7.04 -3.98
CA ILE A 231 11.68 -6.94 -4.87
C ILE A 231 11.31 -6.11 -6.11
N ILE A 232 10.15 -6.37 -6.72
CA ILE A 232 9.69 -5.59 -7.88
C ILE A 232 9.53 -4.11 -7.52
N ASN A 233 8.94 -3.79 -6.36
CA ASN A 233 8.80 -2.41 -5.90
C ASN A 233 10.15 -1.73 -5.66
N LEU A 234 11.11 -2.44 -5.08
CA LEU A 234 12.46 -1.91 -4.85
C LEU A 234 13.16 -1.63 -6.18
N VAL A 235 13.09 -2.56 -7.13
CA VAL A 235 13.67 -2.38 -8.47
C VAL A 235 13.02 -1.22 -9.22
N VAL A 236 11.69 -1.12 -9.21
CA VAL A 236 10.97 -0.01 -9.87
C VAL A 236 11.25 1.31 -9.16
N GLY A 237 11.29 1.32 -7.83
CA GLY A 237 11.62 2.50 -7.03
C GLY A 237 13.05 2.98 -7.28
N PHE A 238 14.01 2.07 -7.35
CA PHE A 238 15.40 2.39 -7.66
C PHE A 238 15.56 2.89 -9.11
N ALA A 239 14.87 2.27 -10.08
CA ALA A 239 14.85 2.76 -11.45
C ALA A 239 14.24 4.16 -11.54
N LEU A 240 13.13 4.42 -10.84
CA LEU A 240 12.52 5.75 -10.71
C LEU A 240 13.49 6.76 -10.10
N PHE A 241 14.22 6.37 -9.05
CA PHE A 241 15.24 7.21 -8.43
C PHE A 241 16.36 7.58 -9.41
N ILE A 242 16.88 6.61 -10.18
CA ILE A 242 17.90 6.89 -11.21
C ILE A 242 17.34 7.83 -12.28
N VAL A 243 16.14 7.58 -12.78
CA VAL A 243 15.51 8.43 -13.79
C VAL A 243 15.28 9.84 -13.24
N ALA A 244 14.79 9.97 -12.02
CA ALA A 244 14.61 11.26 -11.37
C ALA A 244 15.95 11.98 -11.19
N PHE A 245 17.01 11.28 -10.75
CA PHE A 245 18.35 11.85 -10.61
C PHE A 245 18.91 12.36 -11.95
N LEU A 246 18.80 11.56 -13.01
CA LEU A 246 19.23 11.93 -14.36
C LEU A 246 18.43 13.10 -14.92
N LEU A 247 17.11 13.11 -14.69
CA LEU A 247 16.24 14.22 -15.10
C LEU A 247 16.54 15.50 -14.33
N PHE A 248 16.85 15.42 -13.03
CA PHE A 248 17.09 16.59 -12.19
C PHE A 248 18.49 17.18 -12.36
N SER A 249 19.49 16.33 -12.68
CA SER A 249 20.90 16.71 -12.82
C SER A 249 21.14 17.93 -13.72
N PRO A 250 20.66 17.99 -14.99
CA PRO A 250 20.91 19.15 -15.84
C PRO A 250 20.24 20.43 -15.30
N PHE A 251 19.04 20.33 -14.73
CA PHE A 251 18.33 21.47 -14.16
C PHE A 251 18.97 21.97 -12.87
N PHE A 252 19.60 21.08 -12.09
CA PHE A 252 20.39 21.47 -10.94
C PHE A 252 21.59 22.35 -11.34
N PHE A 253 22.34 21.95 -12.38
CA PHE A 253 23.46 22.76 -12.88
C PHE A 253 23.02 24.08 -13.51
N ILE A 254 21.93 24.09 -14.27
CA ILE A 254 21.34 25.32 -14.82
C ILE A 254 20.85 26.24 -13.70
N GLY A 255 20.22 25.68 -12.67
CA GLY A 255 19.77 26.42 -11.48
C GLY A 255 20.94 27.05 -10.72
N MET A 256 22.03 26.31 -10.53
CA MET A 256 23.25 26.82 -9.90
C MET A 256 23.90 27.94 -10.73
N ALA A 257 24.01 27.76 -12.05
CA ALA A 257 24.57 28.78 -12.95
C ALA A 257 23.72 30.07 -12.99
N SER A 258 22.40 29.95 -12.94
CA SER A 258 21.50 31.11 -12.94
C SER A 258 21.43 31.81 -11.57
N ALA A 259 21.67 31.09 -10.46
CA ALA A 259 21.80 31.68 -9.13
C ALA A 259 23.05 32.58 -9.03
N ILE A 260 24.17 32.18 -9.63
CA ILE A 260 25.39 33.01 -9.71
C ILE A 260 25.11 34.32 -10.47
N ASN A 261 24.29 34.25 -11.52
CA ASN A 261 23.94 35.40 -12.36
C ASN A 261 22.76 36.24 -11.83
N GLN A 262 22.28 35.98 -10.60
CA GLN A 262 21.15 36.68 -9.95
C GLN A 262 19.89 36.83 -10.84
N THR A 263 19.65 35.87 -11.74
CA THR A 263 18.51 35.93 -12.65
C THR A 263 17.29 35.33 -11.94
N ALA A 264 16.18 36.08 -11.85
CA ALA A 264 14.94 35.68 -11.18
C ALA A 264 14.23 34.43 -11.79
N SER A 265 14.81 33.82 -12.83
CA SER A 265 14.23 32.70 -13.59
C SER A 265 14.61 31.30 -13.05
N THR A 266 15.50 31.22 -12.05
CA THR A 266 15.93 29.96 -11.40
C THR A 266 14.77 29.08 -10.94
N LEU A 267 13.75 29.68 -10.30
CA LEU A 267 12.59 28.95 -9.78
C LEU A 267 11.71 28.36 -10.89
N ASN A 268 11.55 29.05 -12.01
CA ASN A 268 10.71 28.58 -13.12
C ASN A 268 11.32 27.37 -13.84
N ILE A 269 12.65 27.32 -13.93
CA ILE A 269 13.39 26.23 -14.61
C ILE A 269 13.31 24.93 -13.80
N ILE A 270 13.33 25.00 -12.47
CA ILE A 270 13.25 23.83 -11.59
C ILE A 270 11.83 23.21 -11.56
N MET A 271 10.79 23.98 -11.87
CA MET A 271 9.42 23.46 -11.89
C MET A 271 9.17 22.42 -12.99
N ILE A 272 9.87 22.52 -14.13
CA ILE A 272 9.74 21.59 -15.25
C ILE A 272 10.09 20.14 -14.86
N PRO A 273 11.30 19.83 -14.34
CA PRO A 273 11.64 18.47 -13.94
C PRO A 273 10.77 17.97 -12.79
N VAL A 274 10.31 18.85 -11.89
CA VAL A 274 9.38 18.49 -10.81
C VAL A 274 8.05 17.98 -11.38
N ILE A 275 7.44 18.73 -12.31
CA ILE A 275 6.18 18.33 -12.97
C ILE A 275 6.38 17.01 -13.73
N LEU A 276 7.49 16.85 -14.46
CA LEU A 276 7.80 15.62 -15.18
C LEU A 276 7.94 14.42 -14.24
N ILE A 277 8.62 14.57 -13.10
CA ILE A 277 8.75 13.51 -12.09
C ILE A 277 7.40 13.18 -11.46
N ILE A 278 6.56 14.18 -11.18
CA ILE A 278 5.19 13.95 -10.68
C ILE A 278 4.39 13.13 -11.70
N LEU A 279 4.37 13.53 -12.97
CA LEU A 279 3.65 12.78 -14.01
C LEU A 279 4.19 11.36 -14.17
N LEU A 280 5.51 11.20 -14.17
CA LEU A 280 6.18 9.89 -14.28
C LEU A 280 5.81 8.97 -13.10
N THR A 281 5.85 9.50 -11.87
CA THR A 281 5.48 8.75 -10.66
C THR A 281 4.00 8.42 -10.61
N MET A 282 3.12 9.30 -11.10
CA MET A 282 1.69 9.01 -11.25
C MET A 282 1.43 7.85 -12.22
N VAL A 283 2.09 7.87 -13.39
CA VAL A 283 1.93 6.83 -14.41
C VAL A 283 2.50 5.49 -13.95
N ILE A 284 3.74 5.48 -13.45
CA ILE A 284 4.39 4.25 -12.96
C ILE A 284 3.68 3.73 -11.71
N GLY A 285 3.25 4.63 -10.82
CA GLY A 285 2.46 4.28 -9.65
C GLY A 285 1.12 3.64 -10.02
N SER A 286 0.41 4.21 -10.98
CA SER A 286 -0.83 3.64 -11.53
C SER A 286 -0.61 2.23 -12.08
N MET A 287 0.39 2.07 -12.95
CA MET A 287 0.75 0.78 -13.56
C MET A 287 1.12 -0.27 -12.50
N LEU A 288 1.94 0.12 -11.51
CA LEU A 288 2.40 -0.75 -10.44
C LEU A 288 1.25 -1.18 -9.52
N ALA A 289 0.33 -0.28 -9.19
CA ALA A 289 -0.87 -0.58 -8.43
C ALA A 289 -1.77 -1.60 -9.15
N THR A 290 -2.00 -1.37 -10.45
CA THR A 290 -2.72 -2.31 -11.32
C THR A 290 -2.07 -3.69 -11.29
N PHE A 291 -0.75 -3.75 -11.51
CA PHE A 291 0.00 -4.99 -11.51
C PHE A 291 -0.06 -5.74 -10.17
N GLN A 292 0.14 -5.04 -9.06
CA GLN A 292 0.10 -5.63 -7.72
C GLN A 292 -1.29 -6.16 -7.40
N LEU A 293 -2.34 -5.36 -7.59
CA LEU A 293 -3.69 -5.78 -7.24
C LEU A 293 -4.15 -6.94 -8.13
N SER A 294 -3.88 -6.89 -9.44
CA SER A 294 -4.13 -8.03 -10.34
C SER A 294 -3.39 -9.30 -9.90
N SER A 295 -2.14 -9.18 -9.42
CA SER A 295 -1.38 -10.32 -8.92
C SER A 295 -1.99 -10.94 -7.67
N TRP A 296 -2.45 -10.12 -6.73
CA TRP A 296 -3.18 -10.61 -5.55
C TRP A 296 -4.53 -11.24 -5.92
N THR A 297 -5.26 -10.66 -6.87
CA THR A 297 -6.54 -11.20 -7.35
C THR A 297 -6.35 -12.54 -8.06
N LEU A 298 -5.34 -12.67 -8.93
CA LEU A 298 -5.05 -13.94 -9.59
C LEU A 298 -4.53 -15.00 -8.62
N LEU A 299 -3.74 -14.61 -7.61
CA LEU A 299 -3.34 -15.51 -6.54
C LEU A 299 -4.58 -15.99 -5.75
N TYR A 300 -5.49 -15.08 -5.39
CA TYR A 300 -6.74 -15.43 -4.73
C TYR A 300 -7.57 -16.46 -5.52
N LEU A 301 -7.75 -16.25 -6.83
CA LEU A 301 -8.44 -17.21 -7.69
C LEU A 301 -7.74 -18.57 -7.66
N ARG A 302 -6.41 -18.57 -7.79
CA ARG A 302 -5.65 -19.82 -7.81
C ARG A 302 -5.75 -20.59 -6.49
N LEU A 303 -5.80 -19.89 -5.36
CA LEU A 303 -5.91 -20.49 -4.03
C LEU A 303 -7.33 -20.98 -3.72
N THR A 304 -8.36 -20.32 -4.27
CA THR A 304 -9.77 -20.71 -4.04
C THR A 304 -10.26 -21.79 -5.00
N GLU A 305 -9.71 -21.87 -6.22
CA GLU A 305 -10.03 -22.92 -7.22
C GLU A 305 -9.39 -24.30 -6.93
N GLY A 306 -8.81 -24.52 -5.74
CA GLY A 306 -8.38 -25.85 -5.28
C GLY A 306 -7.10 -26.42 -5.94
N GLY A 307 -6.37 -25.63 -6.73
CA GLY A 307 -5.16 -26.10 -7.39
C GLY A 307 -3.95 -26.13 -6.44
N LYS A 308 -3.79 -27.23 -5.68
CA LYS A 308 -2.62 -27.59 -4.82
C LYS A 308 -1.40 -26.67 -5.03
N ALA A 309 -1.43 -25.50 -4.41
CA ALA A 309 -0.34 -24.56 -4.43
C ALA A 309 0.61 -24.98 -3.31
N HIS A 310 1.70 -25.66 -3.64
CA HIS A 310 2.71 -26.03 -2.65
C HIS A 310 3.71 -24.88 -2.48
N SER A 311 3.95 -24.46 -1.23
CA SER A 311 4.98 -23.49 -0.90
C SER A 311 6.38 -24.00 -1.28
N LYS A 312 7.28 -23.10 -1.72
CA LYS A 312 8.67 -23.44 -2.01
C LYS A 312 9.40 -23.89 -0.75
N ILE A 313 9.21 -23.21 0.38
CA ILE A 313 9.93 -23.51 1.63
C ILE A 313 9.56 -24.90 2.17
N VAL A 314 8.28 -25.29 2.11
CA VAL A 314 7.86 -26.67 2.47
C VAL A 314 8.54 -27.70 1.57
N ARG A 315 8.73 -27.39 0.28
CA ARG A 315 9.44 -28.29 -0.64
C ARG A 315 10.93 -28.38 -0.34
N TRP A 316 11.60 -27.27 -0.05
CA TRP A 316 13.02 -27.27 0.32
C TRP A 316 13.25 -28.02 1.64
N VAL A 317 12.37 -27.84 2.62
CA VAL A 317 12.40 -28.57 3.89
C VAL A 317 12.09 -30.05 3.68
N ALA A 318 11.16 -30.41 2.78
CA ALA A 318 10.88 -31.80 2.42
C ALA A 318 12.00 -32.47 1.60
N MET A 319 12.87 -31.70 0.94
CA MET A 319 14.05 -32.20 0.23
C MET A 319 15.28 -32.42 1.14
N LEU A 320 15.32 -31.82 2.33
CA LEU A 320 16.38 -32.04 3.32
C LEU A 320 16.42 -33.48 3.90
N PRO A 321 15.30 -34.16 4.22
CA PRO A 321 15.35 -35.53 4.72
C PRO A 321 15.82 -36.56 3.66
N GLU A 322 15.61 -36.31 2.36
CA GLU A 322 16.12 -37.20 1.31
C GLU A 322 17.64 -37.12 1.13
N LYS A 323 18.23 -35.92 1.22
CA LYS A 323 19.68 -35.75 1.11
C LYS A 323 20.43 -36.33 2.32
N MET A 324 19.82 -36.37 3.51
CA MET A 324 20.41 -37.04 4.67
C MET A 324 20.28 -38.58 4.61
N LYS A 325 19.22 -39.12 3.99
CA LYS A 325 19.10 -40.58 3.78
C LYS A 325 20.06 -41.11 2.71
N ARG A 326 20.30 -40.36 1.64
CA ARG A 326 21.27 -40.76 0.59
C ARG A 326 22.73 -40.69 1.02
N LYS A 327 23.07 -39.94 2.07
CA LYS A 327 24.46 -39.86 2.59
C LYS A 327 24.81 -40.98 3.59
N LYS A 328 23.84 -41.78 4.03
CA LYS A 328 24.04 -42.97 4.89
C LYS A 328 24.01 -44.30 4.14
N ILE A 329 23.84 -44.27 2.82
CA ILE A 329 23.82 -45.45 1.95
C ILE A 329 24.72 -45.17 0.75
N ALA A 330 26.01 -45.08 1.01
CA ALA A 330 27.05 -45.25 0.00
C ALA A 330 28.16 -46.05 0.71
N PRO A 331 28.41 -47.32 0.32
CA PRO A 331 29.52 -48.10 0.85
C PRO A 331 30.88 -47.50 0.48
#